data_AF-A0A2E8UG54-F1
#
_entry.id   AF-A0A2E8UG54-F1
#
_cell.length_a   1.000
_cell.length_b   1.000
_cell.length_c   1.000
_cell.angle_alpha   90.00
_cell.angle_beta   90.00
_cell.angle_gamma   90.00
#
_symmetry.space_group_name_H-M   'P 1'
#
loop_
_entity.id
_entity.type
_entity.pdbx_description
1 polymer ?
#
loop_
_entity_poly.entity_id
_entity_poly.type
_entity_poly.pdbx_seq_one_letter_code
_entity_poly.pdbx_strand_id
1 'polypeptide(L)'
;MQRDKVDYTFFFRQLSYTRSLTDEILKLFSSIDDIKEWFENYELKVKSSKVHQRSMLEVNPKFTLRNHLAQKAIKKAEEGDFQELKVLEKIIQAPYEEHKEYHQYSLPLPTDIQSQRLSCSS
;
A
#
# COMPACT_ATOMS: atom_id res chain seq x y z
N MET A 1 -2.59 -10.35 8.35
CA MET A 1 -2.89 -9.64 7.08
C MET A 1 -4.31 -9.91 6.59
N GLN A 2 -4.72 -11.15 6.26
CA GLN A 2 -6.10 -11.42 5.81
C GLN A 2 -7.15 -11.08 6.88
N ARG A 3 -6.94 -11.52 8.13
CA ARG A 3 -7.82 -11.21 9.28
C ARG A 3 -8.04 -9.71 9.45
N ASP A 4 -6.97 -8.94 9.40
CA ASP A 4 -6.97 -7.49 9.68
C ASP A 4 -7.18 -6.65 8.41
N LYS A 5 -7.44 -7.29 7.26
CA LYS A 5 -7.59 -6.65 5.94
C LYS A 5 -6.45 -5.66 5.62
N VAL A 6 -5.22 -6.04 5.96
CA VAL A 6 -4.04 -5.20 5.74
C VAL A 6 -3.82 -4.97 4.25
N ASP A 7 -3.57 -3.71 3.89
CA ASP A 7 -3.19 -3.37 2.53
C ASP A 7 -1.78 -3.90 2.20
N TYR A 8 -1.71 -4.87 1.30
CA TYR A 8 -0.47 -5.58 0.98
C TYR A 8 0.58 -4.63 0.38
N THR A 9 0.20 -3.80 -0.58
CA THR A 9 1.09 -2.84 -1.23
C THR A 9 1.70 -1.88 -0.22
N PHE A 10 0.86 -1.28 0.62
CA PHE A 10 1.30 -0.36 1.66
C PHE A 10 2.22 -1.06 2.66
N PHE A 11 1.84 -2.23 3.17
CA PHE A 11 2.63 -2.96 4.16
C PHE A 11 4.03 -3.30 3.66
N PHE A 12 4.16 -3.92 2.48
CA PHE A 12 5.47 -4.29 1.93
C PHE A 12 6.29 -3.06 1.51
N ARG A 13 5.64 -1.99 1.06
CA ARG A 13 6.34 -0.72 0.81
C ARG A 13 6.90 -0.14 2.11
N GLN A 14 6.15 -0.12 3.21
CA GLN A 14 6.65 0.34 4.52
C GLN A 14 7.81 -0.52 5.03
N LEU A 15 7.69 -1.84 4.89
CA LEU A 15 8.75 -2.80 5.27
C LEU A 15 10.07 -2.55 4.51
N SER A 16 9.98 -1.95 3.32
CA SER A 16 11.16 -1.60 2.51
C SER A 16 11.95 -0.40 3.08
N TYR A 17 11.42 0.37 4.03
CA TYR A 17 12.11 1.51 4.64
C TYR A 17 12.63 1.27 6.05
N THR A 18 12.11 0.26 6.76
CA THR A 18 12.38 0.08 8.20
C THR A 18 12.94 -1.29 8.53
N ARG A 19 13.91 -1.35 9.45
CA ARG A 19 14.43 -2.62 10.02
C ARG A 19 13.77 -3.00 11.34
N SER A 20 12.71 -2.28 11.70
CA SER A 20 11.93 -2.50 12.92
C SER A 20 10.46 -2.25 12.64
N LEU A 21 9.59 -2.89 13.43
CA LEU A 21 8.16 -2.57 13.41
C LEU A 21 7.94 -1.13 13.89
N THR A 22 7.45 -0.26 13.00
CA THR A 22 7.05 1.11 13.33
C THR A 22 5.62 1.13 13.86
N ASP A 23 5.25 2.20 14.57
CA ASP A 23 3.87 2.39 15.04
C ASP A 23 2.84 2.35 13.90
N GLU A 24 3.21 2.82 12.71
CA GLU A 24 2.36 2.74 11.51
C GLU A 24 2.08 1.30 11.10
N ILE A 25 3.10 0.43 11.11
CA ILE A 25 2.94 -0.98 10.80
C ILE A 25 2.13 -1.68 11.90
N LEU A 26 2.41 -1.38 13.17
CA LEU A 26 1.70 -1.99 14.31
C LEU A 26 0.20 -1.69 14.27
N LYS A 27 -0.18 -0.46 13.88
CA LYS A 27 -1.60 -0.06 13.73
C LYS A 27 -2.35 -0.83 12.64
N LEU A 28 -1.67 -1.51 11.73
CA LEU A 28 -2.32 -2.32 10.69
C LEU A 28 -2.85 -3.66 11.22
N PHE A 29 -2.40 -4.12 12.39
CA PHE A 29 -2.73 -5.44 12.91
C PHE A 29 -3.50 -5.34 14.22
N SER A 30 -4.51 -6.21 14.39
CA SER A 30 -5.26 -6.30 15.65
C SER A 30 -4.49 -6.97 16.79
N SER A 31 -3.52 -7.84 16.45
CA SER A 31 -2.62 -8.50 17.40
C SER A 31 -1.18 -8.04 17.18
N ILE A 32 -0.63 -7.36 18.17
CA ILE A 32 0.76 -6.89 18.16
C ILE A 32 1.74 -8.07 18.30
N ASP A 33 1.37 -9.09 19.07
CA ASP A 33 2.24 -10.24 19.30
C ASP A 33 2.41 -11.07 18.02
N ASP A 34 1.33 -11.30 17.27
CA ASP A 34 1.37 -12.04 16.00
C ASP A 34 2.33 -11.39 14.99
N ILE A 35 2.27 -10.05 14.87
CA ILE A 35 3.14 -9.34 13.92
C ILE A 35 4.59 -9.28 14.38
N LYS A 36 4.84 -9.20 15.70
CA LYS A 36 6.20 -9.28 16.25
C LYS A 36 6.84 -10.64 15.97
N GLU A 37 6.13 -11.73 16.27
CA GLU A 37 6.61 -13.09 16.01
C GLU A 37 6.88 -13.31 14.50
N TRP A 38 5.97 -12.84 13.65
CA TRP A 38 6.18 -12.89 12.19
C TRP A 38 7.42 -12.10 11.76
N PHE A 39 7.60 -10.88 12.30
CA PHE A 39 8.70 -9.99 11.92
C PHE A 39 10.07 -10.53 12.34
N GLU A 40 10.17 -11.14 13.52
CA GLU A 40 11.39 -11.82 13.97
C GLU A 40 11.81 -12.93 13.01
N ASN A 41 10.86 -13.77 12.60
CA ASN A 41 11.09 -14.83 11.63
C ASN A 41 11.46 -14.29 10.24
N TYR A 42 10.84 -13.18 9.81
CA TYR A 42 11.16 -12.49 8.57
C TYR A 42 12.60 -11.95 8.58
N GLU A 43 13.01 -11.26 9.64
CA GLU A 43 14.36 -10.69 9.79
C GLU A 43 15.45 -11.77 9.72
N LEU A 44 15.22 -12.95 10.33
CA LEU A 44 16.14 -14.07 10.24
C LEU A 44 16.34 -14.55 8.79
N LYS A 45 15.27 -14.58 7.98
CA LYS A 45 15.32 -14.97 6.56
C LYS A 45 15.96 -13.91 5.67
N VAL A 46 15.73 -12.62 5.96
CA VAL A 46 16.37 -11.53 5.21
C VAL A 46 17.87 -11.50 5.47
N LYS A 47 18.29 -11.65 6.73
CA LYS A 47 19.71 -11.69 7.10
C LYS A 47 20.45 -12.84 6.42
N SER A 48 19.83 -14.01 6.29
CA SER A 48 20.45 -15.16 5.63
C SER A 48 20.51 -15.03 4.10
N SER A 49 19.57 -14.31 3.48
CA SER A 49 19.48 -14.15 2.02
C SER A 49 20.33 -13.02 1.42
N LYS A 50 20.99 -12.19 2.26
CA LYS A 50 21.79 -11.02 1.82
C LYS A 50 21.02 -10.01 0.94
N VAL A 51 19.68 -10.07 0.96
CA VAL A 51 18.84 -9.11 0.24
C VAL A 51 19.02 -7.73 0.87
N HIS A 52 19.35 -6.75 0.04
CA HIS A 52 19.48 -5.38 0.50
C HIS A 52 18.08 -4.76 0.59
N GLN A 53 17.76 -4.19 1.74
CA GLN A 53 16.46 -3.55 1.95
C GLN A 53 16.12 -2.50 0.86
N ARG A 54 17.12 -1.77 0.34
CA ARG A 54 16.89 -0.83 -0.76
C ARG A 54 16.44 -1.49 -2.06
N SER A 55 16.86 -2.72 -2.36
CA SER A 55 16.40 -3.44 -3.55
C SER A 55 14.92 -3.85 -3.43
N MET A 56 14.35 -3.86 -2.22
CA MET A 56 12.92 -4.07 -2.04
C MET A 56 12.09 -2.91 -2.62
N LEU A 57 12.62 -1.69 -2.65
CA LEU A 57 11.93 -0.52 -3.23
C LEU A 57 11.73 -0.64 -4.74
N GLU A 58 12.57 -1.45 -5.41
CA GLU A 58 12.51 -1.68 -6.86
C GLU A 58 11.42 -2.70 -7.24
N VAL A 59 10.98 -3.53 -6.28
CA VAL A 59 9.98 -4.59 -6.51
C VAL A 59 8.67 -4.38 -5.76
N ASN A 60 8.68 -3.57 -4.69
CA ASN A 60 7.49 -3.21 -3.93
C ASN A 60 6.98 -1.86 -4.39
N PRO A 61 5.90 -1.79 -5.18
CA PRO A 61 5.39 -0.53 -5.70
C PRO A 61 4.86 0.35 -4.57
N LYS A 62 5.01 1.67 -4.72
CA LYS A 62 4.37 2.68 -3.87
C LYS A 62 2.93 2.94 -4.31
N PHE A 63 2.67 2.85 -5.62
CA PHE A 63 1.37 3.14 -6.21
C PHE A 63 0.79 1.91 -6.90
N THR A 64 -0.51 1.67 -6.67
CA THR A 64 -1.29 0.67 -7.39
C THR A 64 -2.61 1.31 -7.84
N LEU A 65 -3.21 0.76 -8.89
CA LEU A 65 -4.52 1.24 -9.37
C LEU A 65 -5.62 0.73 -8.42
N ARG A 66 -5.82 1.45 -7.32
CA ARG A 66 -6.83 1.11 -6.31
C ARG A 66 -8.23 1.44 -6.84
N ASN A 67 -9.19 0.54 -6.64
CA ASN A 67 -10.57 0.70 -7.17
C ASN A 67 -11.22 2.04 -6.81
N HIS A 68 -11.05 2.53 -5.59
CA HIS A 68 -11.65 3.81 -5.18
C HIS A 68 -11.02 5.02 -5.89
N LEU A 69 -9.73 4.96 -6.23
CA LEU A 69 -9.04 5.99 -7.00
C LEU A 69 -9.54 5.97 -8.46
N ALA A 70 -9.67 4.77 -9.04
CA ALA A 70 -10.25 4.61 -10.37
C ALA A 70 -11.68 5.15 -10.44
N GLN A 71 -12.53 4.81 -9.46
CA GLN A 71 -13.90 5.34 -9.36
C GLN A 71 -13.93 6.87 -9.21
N LYS A 72 -13.03 7.45 -8.41
CA LYS A 72 -12.90 8.91 -8.27
C LYS A 72 -12.56 9.56 -9.61
N ALA A 73 -11.62 8.99 -10.35
CA ALA A 73 -11.20 9.48 -11.65
C ALA A 73 -12.32 9.37 -12.71
N ILE A 74 -13.06 8.25 -12.76
CA ILE A 74 -14.20 8.07 -13.66
C ILE A 74 -15.27 9.14 -13.40
N LYS A 75 -15.69 9.31 -12.15
CA LYS A 75 -16.70 10.30 -11.79
C LYS A 75 -16.28 11.72 -12.18
N LYS A 76 -15.01 12.08 -11.95
CA LYS A 76 -14.49 13.40 -12.33
C LYS A 76 -14.43 13.59 -13.84
N ALA A 77 -14.04 12.56 -14.59
CA ALA A 77 -14.02 12.60 -16.05
C ALA A 77 -15.43 12.77 -16.64
N GLU A 78 -16.46 12.14 -16.05
CA GLU A 78 -17.87 12.34 -16.43
C GLU A 78 -18.34 13.78 -16.21
N GLU A 79 -17.79 14.48 -15.21
CA GLU A 79 -18.00 15.91 -14.95
C GLU A 79 -17.15 16.82 -15.87
N GLY A 80 -16.34 16.25 -16.77
CA GLY A 80 -15.43 16.98 -17.67
C GLY A 80 -14.06 17.32 -17.06
N ASP A 81 -13.78 16.87 -15.84
CA ASP A 81 -12.51 17.09 -15.13
C ASP A 81 -11.60 15.85 -15.22
N PHE A 82 -10.56 15.94 -16.04
CA PHE A 82 -9.60 14.85 -16.27
C PHE A 82 -8.35 14.90 -15.39
N GLN A 83 -8.28 15.79 -14.38
CA GLN A 83 -7.07 15.94 -13.56
C GLN A 83 -6.73 14.66 -12.80
N GLU A 84 -7.73 14.00 -12.18
CA GLU A 84 -7.50 12.74 -11.46
C GLU A 84 -6.98 11.63 -12.38
N LEU A 85 -7.52 11.54 -13.60
CA LEU A 85 -7.06 10.56 -14.58
C LEU A 85 -5.59 10.78 -14.96
N LYS A 86 -5.18 12.04 -15.19
CA LYS A 86 -3.78 12.40 -15.49
C LYS A 86 -2.83 12.08 -14.34
N VAL A 87 -3.27 12.28 -13.10
CA VAL A 87 -2.47 11.91 -11.92
C VAL A 87 -2.30 10.39 -11.85
N LEU A 88 -3.38 9.62 -12.04
CA LEU A 88 -3.30 8.17 -12.05
C LEU A 88 -2.39 7.64 -13.15
N GLU A 89 -2.50 8.18 -14.35
CA GLU A 89 -1.61 7.81 -15.46
C GLU A 89 -0.14 8.02 -15.09
N LYS A 90 0.21 9.19 -14.53
CA LYS A 90 1.58 9.52 -14.15
C LYS A 90 2.14 8.56 -13.08
N ILE A 91 1.40 8.28 -12.02
CA ILE A 91 1.90 7.43 -10.94
C ILE A 91 1.95 5.94 -11.31
N ILE A 92 1.11 5.49 -12.24
CA ILE A 92 1.09 4.10 -12.70
C ILE A 92 2.19 3.83 -13.72
N GLN A 93 2.64 4.83 -14.48
CA GLN A 93 3.81 4.71 -15.35
C GLN A 93 5.11 4.49 -14.56
N ALA A 94 5.19 4.99 -13.33
CA ALA A 94 6.36 4.86 -12.46
C ALA A 94 5.97 4.43 -11.02
N PRO A 95 5.40 3.22 -10.84
CA PRO A 95 4.72 2.85 -9.60
C PRO A 95 5.68 2.63 -8.42
N TYR A 96 6.96 2.47 -8.68
CA TYR A 96 8.02 2.27 -7.68
C TYR A 96 8.68 3.58 -7.22
N GLU A 97 8.48 4.67 -7.97
CA GLU A 97 9.05 5.98 -7.65
C GLU A 97 8.35 6.63 -6.45
N GLU A 98 9.01 7.61 -5.83
CA GLU A 98 8.51 8.22 -4.60
C GLU A 98 7.35 9.18 -4.81
N HIS A 99 7.33 9.93 -5.92
CA HIS A 99 6.40 11.03 -6.21
C HIS A 99 5.77 11.68 -4.97
N LYS A 100 6.55 12.48 -4.23
CA LYS A 100 6.15 13.04 -2.93
C LYS A 100 4.84 13.82 -3.03
N GLU A 101 4.59 14.47 -4.16
CA GLU A 101 3.37 15.23 -4.44
C GLU A 101 2.10 14.36 -4.48
N TYR A 102 2.24 13.05 -4.73
CA TYR A 102 1.14 12.10 -4.84
C TYR A 102 1.06 11.11 -3.68
N HIS A 103 1.72 11.39 -2.54
CA HIS A 103 1.72 10.48 -1.39
C HIS A 103 0.32 10.01 -0.96
N GLN A 104 -0.68 10.89 -1.02
CA GLN A 104 -2.08 10.55 -0.72
C GLN A 104 -2.65 9.38 -1.55
N TYR A 105 -2.17 9.20 -2.79
CA TYR A 105 -2.59 8.09 -3.68
C TYR A 105 -1.95 6.75 -3.30
N SER A 106 -0.89 6.75 -2.48
CA SER A 106 -0.26 5.52 -1.96
C SER A 106 -1.00 4.95 -0.75
N LEU A 107 -1.80 5.78 -0.06
CA LEU A 107 -2.46 5.41 1.18
C LEU A 107 -3.63 4.45 0.92
N PRO A 108 -3.80 3.42 1.77
CA PRO A 108 -5.00 2.62 1.74
C PRO A 108 -6.21 3.45 2.19
N LEU A 109 -7.41 3.02 1.79
CA LEU A 109 -8.63 3.53 2.42
C LEU A 109 -8.60 3.19 3.92
N PRO A 110 -9.12 4.04 4.80
CA PRO A 110 -9.39 3.64 6.18
C PRO A 110 -10.17 2.32 6.22
N THR A 111 -9.79 1.42 7.11
CA THR A 111 -10.37 0.08 7.27
C THR A 111 -11.89 0.11 7.45
N ASP A 112 -12.41 1.15 8.11
CA ASP A 112 -13.84 1.37 8.32
C ASP A 112 -14.59 1.56 6.98
N ILE A 113 -13.96 2.25 6.02
CA ILE A 113 -14.54 2.53 4.69
C ILE A 113 -14.33 1.35 3.74
N GLN A 114 -13.21 0.61 3.87
CA GLN A 114 -12.98 -0.61 3.09
C GLN A 114 -14.03 -1.68 3.35
N SER A 115 -14.55 -1.76 4.58
CA SER A 115 -15.58 -2.74 4.95
C SER A 115 -16.94 -2.49 4.26
N GLN A 116 -17.19 -1.27 3.82
CA GLN A 116 -18.45 -0.84 3.19
C GLN A 116 -18.47 -1.00 1.67
N ARG A 117 -17.32 -1.19 1.02
CA ARG A 117 -17.24 -1.32 -0.44
C ARG A 117 -16.81 -2.73 -0.80
N LEU A 118 -17.78 -3.57 -1.16
CA LEU A 118 -17.74 -4.59 -2.22
C LEU A 118 -19.11 -5.30 -2.33
N SER A 119 -20.21 -4.53 -2.39
CA SER A 119 -21.49 -5.01 -2.93
C SER A 119 -21.71 -4.35 -4.29
N CYS A 120 -21.05 -4.90 -5.31
CA CYS A 120 -21.42 -4.74 -6.71
C CYS A 120 -21.10 -6.08 -7.40
N SER A 121 -22.16 -6.91 -7.50
CA SER A 121 -22.35 -8.20 -8.21
C SER A 121 -21.44 -9.38 -7.80
N SER A 122 -21.98 -10.50 -7.27
CA SER A 122 -22.88 -11.52 -7.86
C SER A 122 -22.15 -12.50 -8.78
#